data_AF-A0A101NTX3-F1
#
_entry.id   AF-A0A101NTX3-F1
#
_cell.length_a   1.000
_cell.length_b   1.000
_cell.length_c   1.000
_cell.angle_alpha   90.00
_cell.angle_beta   90.00
_cell.angle_gamma   90.00
#
_symmetry.space_group_name_H-M   'P 1'
#
loop_
_entity.id
_entity.type
_entity.pdbx_description
1 polymer ?
#
loop_
_entity_poly.entity_id
_entity_poly.type
_entity_poly.pdbx_seq_one_letter_code
_entity_poly.pdbx_strand_id
1 'polypeptide(L)'
;MILPLRRPGRASTLARARTQATRGTSSFWPARLAADLLRRLASQARRIEQDLRVTTVTSASDDRQVARVVPTASAQLATVLAQLTDERSGPLATVRGLIEHTAYRASLQPCTGPDTAHELELIARRIYGIQQDLDDTAARLTTRSKRSTAAQVVPAARAYARHSP
;
A
#
# COMPACT_ATOMS: atom_id res chain seq x y z
N MET A 1 -30.10 -9.20 80.80
CA MET A 1 -29.12 -10.28 80.62
C MET A 1 -28.81 -10.39 79.13
N ILE A 2 -27.52 -10.34 78.79
CA ILE A 2 -26.88 -10.63 77.49
C ILE A 2 -26.86 -9.52 76.42
N LEU A 3 -25.62 -9.12 76.16
CA LEU A 3 -25.07 -8.07 75.31
C LEU A 3 -24.80 -8.55 73.86
N PRO A 4 -24.34 -7.65 72.95
CA PRO A 4 -24.31 -7.80 71.50
C PRO A 4 -22.98 -8.36 70.96
N LEU A 5 -22.99 -8.85 69.72
CA LEU A 5 -21.78 -9.12 68.92
C LEU A 5 -21.91 -8.37 67.59
N ARG A 6 -21.30 -7.21 67.40
CA ARG A 6 -19.85 -6.95 67.18
C ARG A 6 -19.29 -7.77 66.01
N ARG A 7 -19.13 -7.09 64.87
CA ARG A 7 -18.21 -7.47 63.77
C ARG A 7 -16.77 -7.62 64.33
N PRO A 8 -15.95 -8.54 63.82
CA PRO A 8 -15.00 -8.17 62.76
C PRO A 8 -14.66 -9.31 61.78
N GLY A 9 -14.19 -8.95 60.58
CA GLY A 9 -13.69 -9.93 59.59
C GLY A 9 -13.40 -9.30 58.23
N ARG A 10 -12.58 -8.24 58.22
CA ARG A 10 -11.88 -7.79 57.01
C ARG A 10 -10.75 -8.78 56.69
N ALA A 11 -10.41 -8.85 55.40
CA ALA A 11 -9.22 -9.47 54.80
C ALA A 11 -9.30 -10.98 54.49
N SER A 12 -9.69 -11.28 53.24
CA SER A 12 -8.91 -12.13 52.32
C SER A 12 -9.46 -11.85 50.91
N THR A 13 -8.95 -10.82 50.23
CA THR A 13 -7.93 -10.93 49.16
C THR A 13 -8.31 -11.83 48.00
N LEU A 14 -8.54 -11.18 46.85
CA LEU A 14 -7.93 -11.53 45.57
C LEU A 14 -8.17 -12.95 45.06
N ALA A 15 -9.40 -13.29 44.65
CA ALA A 15 -9.60 -14.49 43.83
C ALA A 15 -10.88 -14.46 42.97
N ARG A 16 -11.20 -13.35 42.29
CA ARG A 16 -12.04 -13.38 41.08
C ARG A 16 -12.00 -12.06 40.30
N ALA A 17 -10.80 -11.55 40.08
CA ALA A 17 -10.54 -10.52 39.08
C ALA A 17 -9.54 -11.08 38.06
N ARG A 18 -9.90 -12.12 37.29
CA ARG A 18 -9.00 -12.61 36.23
C ARG A 18 -9.57 -13.46 35.09
N THR A 19 -10.87 -13.42 34.77
CA THR A 19 -11.38 -14.18 33.60
C THR A 19 -12.58 -13.53 32.88
N GLN A 20 -12.64 -12.20 32.85
CA GLN A 20 -13.56 -11.47 31.94
C GLN A 20 -12.87 -10.33 31.16
N ALA A 21 -11.55 -10.39 31.05
CA ALA A 21 -10.72 -9.45 30.29
C ALA A 21 -10.02 -10.13 29.11
N THR A 22 -10.71 -10.98 28.33
CA THR A 22 -10.28 -11.46 27.00
C THR A 22 -11.46 -12.07 26.23
N ARG A 23 -12.59 -11.38 26.14
CA ARG A 23 -13.46 -11.55 24.97
C ARG A 23 -13.50 -10.21 24.30
N GLY A 24 -12.86 -10.16 23.13
CA GLY A 24 -12.78 -8.98 22.30
C GLY A 24 -14.11 -8.28 22.31
N THR A 25 -14.11 -7.05 22.81
CA THR A 25 -15.05 -6.05 22.37
C THR A 25 -14.90 -6.03 20.86
N SER A 26 -15.73 -6.83 20.18
CA SER A 26 -15.90 -6.74 18.74
C SER A 26 -16.09 -5.27 18.49
N SER A 27 -15.10 -4.67 17.84
CA SER A 27 -15.17 -3.32 17.30
C SER A 27 -16.47 -3.29 16.55
N PHE A 28 -17.53 -2.72 17.14
CA PHE A 28 -18.84 -2.67 16.51
C PHE A 28 -18.79 -1.52 15.51
N TRP A 29 -17.91 -1.69 14.53
CA TRP A 29 -17.90 -0.94 13.31
C TRP A 29 -19.29 -1.13 12.70
N PRO A 30 -19.97 -0.05 12.31
CA PRO A 30 -21.25 -0.20 11.63
C PRO A 30 -21.04 -1.12 10.42
N ALA A 31 -21.69 -2.29 10.43
CA ALA A 31 -21.45 -3.33 9.42
C ALA A 31 -21.58 -2.81 7.97
N ARG A 32 -22.45 -1.81 7.77
CA ARG A 32 -22.63 -1.11 6.51
C ARG A 32 -21.40 -0.33 6.06
N LEU A 33 -20.78 0.42 6.98
CA LEU A 33 -19.57 1.17 6.68
C LEU A 33 -18.47 0.15 6.30
N ALA A 34 -18.32 -0.94 7.05
CA ALA A 34 -17.23 -1.91 6.85
C ALA A 34 -17.38 -2.61 5.50
N ALA A 35 -18.61 -2.97 5.15
CA ALA A 35 -18.95 -3.51 3.85
C ALA A 35 -18.67 -2.52 2.71
N ASP A 36 -18.93 -1.22 2.90
CA ASP A 36 -18.63 -0.19 1.90
C ASP A 36 -17.12 0.01 1.68
N LEU A 37 -16.32 0.00 2.75
CA LEU A 37 -14.86 0.05 2.66
C LEU A 37 -14.31 -1.18 1.93
N LEU A 38 -14.72 -2.39 2.35
CA LEU A 38 -14.28 -3.64 1.74
C LEU A 38 -14.67 -3.72 0.26
N ARG A 39 -15.88 -3.27 -0.09
CA ARG A 39 -16.34 -3.19 -1.48
C ARG A 39 -15.50 -2.23 -2.31
N ARG A 40 -15.17 -1.05 -1.77
CA ARG A 40 -14.31 -0.07 -2.45
C ARG A 40 -12.89 -0.59 -2.61
N LEU A 41 -12.30 -1.19 -1.58
CA LEU A 41 -10.97 -1.80 -1.66
C LEU A 41 -10.94 -2.93 -2.69
N ALA A 42 -11.93 -3.82 -2.68
CA ALA A 42 -12.03 -4.87 -3.68
C ALA A 42 -12.18 -4.32 -5.11
N SER A 43 -12.91 -3.22 -5.30
CA SER A 43 -13.01 -2.55 -6.60
C SER A 43 -11.68 -1.95 -7.05
N GLN A 44 -10.92 -1.34 -6.14
CA GLN A 44 -9.60 -0.79 -6.45
C GLN A 44 -8.59 -1.89 -6.73
N ALA A 45 -8.61 -3.00 -5.98
CA ALA A 45 -7.77 -4.17 -6.24
C ALA A 45 -8.01 -4.74 -7.65
N ARG A 46 -9.27 -4.93 -8.04
CA ARG A 46 -9.61 -5.37 -9.41
C ARG A 46 -9.14 -4.40 -10.49
N ARG A 47 -9.22 -3.09 -10.22
CA ARG A 47 -8.74 -2.08 -11.15
C ARG A 47 -7.22 -2.11 -11.30
N ILE A 48 -6.48 -2.24 -10.20
CA ILE A 48 -5.03 -2.45 -10.20
C ILE A 48 -4.67 -3.70 -11.01
N GLU A 49 -5.36 -4.82 -10.79
CA GLU A 49 -5.13 -6.05 -11.56
C GLU A 49 -5.40 -5.87 -13.07
N GLN A 50 -6.44 -5.11 -13.43
CA GLN A 50 -6.75 -4.81 -14.83
C GLN A 50 -5.69 -3.92 -15.48
N ASP A 51 -5.27 -2.84 -14.83
CA ASP A 51 -4.24 -1.92 -15.33
C ASP A 51 -2.90 -2.65 -15.52
N LEU A 52 -2.55 -3.55 -14.59
CA LEU A 52 -1.39 -4.43 -14.70
C LEU A 52 -1.48 -5.37 -15.91
N ARG A 53 -2.64 -6.00 -16.13
CA ARG A 53 -2.85 -6.92 -17.26
C ARG A 53 -2.83 -6.22 -18.62
N VAL A 54 -3.47 -5.06 -18.75
CA VAL A 54 -3.49 -4.27 -19.99
C VAL A 54 -2.06 -3.91 -20.41
N THR A 55 -1.23 -3.49 -19.46
CA THR A 55 0.16 -3.15 -19.74
C THR A 55 0.99 -4.37 -20.19
N THR A 56 0.77 -5.56 -19.59
CA THR A 56 1.46 -6.79 -20.02
C THR A 56 1.05 -7.28 -21.42
N VAL A 57 -0.24 -7.17 -21.78
CA VAL A 57 -0.76 -7.62 -23.09
C VAL A 57 -0.31 -6.68 -24.21
N THR A 58 -0.27 -5.37 -23.98
CA THR A 58 0.29 -4.40 -24.93
C THR A 58 1.78 -4.65 -25.15
N SER A 59 2.55 -4.98 -24.11
CA SER A 59 3.96 -5.37 -24.26
C SER A 59 4.19 -6.63 -25.09
N ALA A 60 3.27 -7.61 -25.03
CA ALA A 60 3.40 -8.87 -25.77
C ALA A 60 2.98 -8.79 -27.24
N SER A 61 2.24 -7.75 -27.63
CA SER A 61 1.60 -7.68 -28.96
C SER A 61 2.32 -6.76 -29.97
N ASP A 62 3.36 -6.03 -29.55
CA ASP A 62 4.00 -4.98 -30.37
C ASP A 62 5.28 -5.45 -31.11
N ASP A 63 5.48 -6.77 -31.24
CA ASP A 63 6.66 -7.38 -31.88
C ASP A 63 6.61 -7.38 -33.43
N ARG A 64 5.90 -6.42 -34.04
CA ARG A 64 5.83 -6.32 -35.51
C ARG A 64 6.02 -4.89 -36.02
N GLN A 65 7.28 -4.60 -36.29
CA GLN A 65 7.81 -3.68 -37.31
C GLN A 65 7.44 -2.19 -37.18
N VAL A 66 8.44 -1.41 -36.77
CA VAL A 66 9.09 -0.27 -37.48
C VAL A 66 10.10 0.28 -36.47
N ALA A 67 11.26 0.78 -36.92
CA ALA A 67 12.40 1.25 -36.12
C ALA A 67 12.07 2.33 -35.06
N ARG A 68 11.36 1.92 -34.01
CA ARG A 68 10.95 2.69 -32.85
C ARG A 68 11.62 1.97 -31.68
N VAL A 69 12.39 2.72 -30.89
CA VAL A 69 13.10 2.19 -29.71
C VAL A 69 12.10 1.38 -28.88
N VAL A 70 12.21 0.05 -28.92
CA VAL A 70 11.33 -0.85 -28.19
C VAL A 70 11.51 -0.53 -26.70
N PRO A 71 10.45 -0.17 -25.96
CA PRO A 71 10.56 0.06 -24.53
C PRO A 71 11.11 -1.20 -23.87
N THR A 72 12.23 -1.09 -23.16
CA THR A 72 12.75 -2.23 -22.42
C THR A 72 11.74 -2.66 -21.37
N ALA A 73 11.70 -3.95 -21.00
CA ALA A 73 10.84 -4.44 -19.92
C ALA A 73 11.01 -3.62 -18.61
N SER A 74 12.24 -3.13 -18.35
CA SER A 74 12.52 -2.23 -17.22
C SER A 74 11.87 -0.85 -17.36
N ALA A 75 11.82 -0.29 -18.57
CA ALA A 75 11.13 0.98 -18.83
C ALA A 75 9.61 0.82 -18.67
N GLN A 76 9.04 -0.29 -19.14
CA GLN A 76 7.61 -0.59 -18.98
C GLN A 76 7.25 -0.79 -17.50
N LEU A 77 8.06 -1.54 -16.75
CA LEU A 77 7.89 -1.70 -15.30
C LEU A 77 7.99 -0.36 -14.57
N ALA A 78 8.95 0.51 -14.93
CA ALA A 78 9.07 1.83 -14.35
C ALA A 78 7.81 2.68 -14.56
N THR A 79 7.22 2.63 -15.76
CA THR A 79 5.96 3.34 -16.05
C THR A 79 4.81 2.83 -15.17
N VAL A 80 4.65 1.52 -15.03
CA VAL A 80 3.62 0.93 -14.16
C VAL A 80 3.82 1.36 -12.72
N LEU A 81 5.05 1.28 -12.20
CA LEU A 81 5.35 1.70 -10.83
C LEU A 81 5.03 3.18 -10.63
N ALA A 82 5.44 4.06 -11.54
CA ALA A 82 5.11 5.49 -11.48
C ALA A 82 3.60 5.77 -11.52
N GLN A 83 2.85 5.01 -12.32
CA GLN A 83 1.38 5.12 -12.37
C GLN A 83 0.72 4.65 -11.06
N LEU A 84 1.23 3.58 -10.45
CA LEU A 84 0.73 3.09 -9.17
C LEU A 84 0.99 4.10 -8.03
N THR A 85 2.14 4.76 -8.07
CA THR A 85 2.63 5.64 -7.01
C THR A 85 2.18 7.09 -7.15
N ASP A 86 1.70 7.52 -8.32
CA ASP A 86 1.27 8.90 -8.58
C ASP A 86 0.47 9.46 -7.39
N GLU A 87 1.03 10.46 -6.74
CA GLU A 87 0.53 10.92 -5.44
C GLU A 87 -0.84 11.60 -5.51
N ARG A 88 -1.25 12.03 -6.71
CA ARG A 88 -2.47 12.82 -6.93
C ARG A 88 -3.65 11.96 -7.38
N SER A 89 -3.39 10.93 -8.16
CA SER A 89 -4.41 10.16 -8.89
C SER A 89 -4.10 8.67 -8.99
N GLY A 90 -2.95 8.23 -8.49
CA GLY A 90 -2.57 6.84 -8.47
C GLY A 90 -3.48 5.98 -7.58
N PRO A 91 -3.61 4.68 -7.88
CA PRO A 91 -4.44 3.77 -7.10
C PRO A 91 -3.97 3.66 -5.64
N LEU A 92 -2.66 3.75 -5.35
CA LEU A 92 -2.18 3.74 -3.96
C LEU A 92 -2.55 5.03 -3.21
N ALA A 93 -2.47 6.19 -3.87
CA ALA A 93 -2.95 7.45 -3.30
C ALA A 93 -4.45 7.41 -3.02
N THR A 94 -5.24 6.78 -3.90
CA THR A 94 -6.68 6.58 -3.71
C THR A 94 -6.97 5.71 -2.49
N VAL A 95 -6.27 4.58 -2.33
CA VAL A 95 -6.43 3.69 -1.16
C VAL A 95 -6.02 4.40 0.12
N ARG A 96 -4.90 5.12 0.12
CA ARG A 96 -4.45 5.95 1.26
C ARG A 96 -5.54 6.95 1.65
N GLY A 97 -6.06 7.73 0.71
CA GLY A 97 -7.09 8.73 0.97
C GLY A 97 -8.39 8.13 1.51
N LEU A 98 -8.79 6.93 1.07
CA LEU A 98 -9.94 6.22 1.63
C LEU A 98 -9.71 5.82 3.09
N ILE A 99 -8.51 5.34 3.42
CA ILE A 99 -8.15 4.95 4.78
C ILE A 99 -8.05 6.17 5.69
N GLU A 100 -7.43 7.26 5.24
CA GLU A 100 -7.37 8.54 5.97
C GLU A 100 -8.75 9.11 6.24
N HIS A 101 -9.61 9.13 5.22
CA HIS A 101 -11.00 9.56 5.38
C HIS A 101 -11.72 8.70 6.41
N THR A 102 -11.47 7.39 6.40
CA THR A 102 -12.07 6.46 7.34
C THR A 102 -11.53 6.65 8.77
N ALA A 103 -10.23 6.92 8.93
CA ALA A 103 -9.60 7.25 10.20
C ALA A 103 -10.21 8.53 10.79
N TYR A 104 -10.36 9.56 9.96
CA TYR A 104 -11.01 10.80 10.34
C TYR A 104 -12.47 10.59 10.74
N ARG A 105 -13.23 9.76 10.02
CA ARG A 105 -14.60 9.42 10.40
C ARG A 105 -14.66 8.63 11.71
N ALA A 106 -13.71 7.74 11.96
CA ALA A 106 -13.62 6.96 13.18
C ALA A 106 -13.31 7.84 14.40
N SER A 107 -12.43 8.84 14.28
CA SER A 107 -12.09 9.75 15.38
C SER A 107 -13.24 10.67 15.80
N LEU A 108 -14.19 10.93 14.89
CA LEU A 108 -15.42 11.69 15.17
C LEU A 108 -16.53 10.84 15.81
N GLN A 109 -16.38 9.52 15.85
CA GLN A 109 -17.44 8.61 16.29
C GLN A 109 -17.28 8.27 17.78
N PRO A 110 -18.22 8.62 18.67
CA PRO A 110 -18.05 8.49 20.13
C PRO A 110 -17.98 7.04 20.65
N CYS A 111 -18.31 6.05 19.81
CA CYS A 111 -18.25 4.63 20.15
C CYS A 111 -17.07 3.89 19.49
N THR A 112 -16.31 4.59 18.63
CA THR A 112 -15.13 4.04 17.96
C THR A 112 -13.92 4.57 18.70
N GLY A 113 -13.27 3.69 19.47
CA GLY A 113 -12.14 4.09 20.31
C GLY A 113 -11.01 4.73 19.49
N PRO A 114 -10.25 5.67 20.09
CA PRO A 114 -9.14 6.36 19.43
C PRO A 114 -8.12 5.40 18.81
N ASP A 115 -8.01 4.19 19.37
CA ASP A 115 -7.15 3.11 18.88
C ASP A 115 -7.45 2.73 17.42
N THR A 116 -8.73 2.67 17.02
CA THR A 116 -9.08 2.29 15.63
C THR A 116 -8.73 3.39 14.63
N ALA A 117 -8.92 4.65 14.99
CA ALA A 117 -8.51 5.77 14.14
C ALA A 117 -6.99 5.80 13.99
N HIS A 118 -6.26 5.59 15.09
CA HIS A 118 -4.81 5.55 15.10
C HIS A 118 -4.24 4.41 14.24
N GLU A 119 -4.80 3.21 14.34
CA GLU A 119 -4.38 2.08 13.50
C GLU A 119 -4.59 2.37 12.00
N LEU A 120 -5.71 2.98 11.63
CA LEU A 120 -5.96 3.37 10.23
C LEU A 120 -4.96 4.44 9.75
N GLU A 121 -4.60 5.41 10.61
CA GLU A 121 -3.56 6.38 10.29
C GLU A 121 -2.18 5.73 10.08
N LEU A 122 -1.82 4.75 10.91
CA LEU A 122 -0.57 4.01 10.75
C LEU A 122 -0.54 3.23 9.42
N ILE A 123 -1.68 2.63 9.04
CA ILE A 123 -1.81 1.96 7.74
C ILE A 123 -1.66 2.96 6.59
N ALA A 124 -2.32 4.12 6.65
CA ALA A 124 -2.19 5.16 5.62
C ALA A 124 -0.75 5.64 5.46
N ARG A 125 -0.03 5.86 6.57
CA ARG A 125 1.39 6.22 6.56
C ARG A 125 2.27 5.12 5.97
N ARG A 126 1.99 3.85 6.28
CA ARG A 126 2.69 2.71 5.67
C ARG A 126 2.49 2.65 4.16
N ILE A 127 1.26 2.88 3.67
CA ILE A 127 0.98 2.95 2.24
C ILE A 127 1.77 4.09 1.59
N TYR A 128 1.85 5.25 2.25
CA TYR A 128 2.66 6.35 1.74
C TYR A 128 4.15 5.99 1.63
N GLY A 129 4.73 5.32 2.64
CA GLY A 129 6.11 4.83 2.56
C GLY A 129 6.31 3.85 1.39
N ILE A 130 5.36 2.92 1.18
CA ILE A 130 5.38 2.02 0.02
C ILE A 130 5.31 2.79 -1.30
N GLN A 131 4.52 3.87 -1.38
CA GLN A 131 4.48 4.72 -2.58
C GLN A 131 5.85 5.33 -2.86
N GLN A 132 6.54 5.85 -1.84
CA GLN A 132 7.88 6.42 -1.98
C GLN A 132 8.90 5.36 -2.45
N ASP A 133 8.91 4.19 -1.81
CA ASP A 133 9.84 3.11 -2.17
C ASP A 133 9.67 2.63 -3.62
N LEU A 134 8.42 2.56 -4.09
CA LEU A 134 8.08 2.18 -5.45
C LEU A 134 8.42 3.28 -6.47
N ASP A 135 8.24 4.55 -6.12
CA ASP A 135 8.59 5.69 -6.98
C ASP A 135 10.11 5.79 -7.16
N ASP A 136 10.86 5.64 -6.06
CA ASP A 136 12.31 5.52 -6.07
C ASP A 136 12.79 4.35 -6.94
N THR A 137 12.08 3.22 -6.88
CA THR A 137 12.38 2.05 -7.71
C THR A 137 12.10 2.32 -9.18
N ALA A 138 11.01 3.02 -9.52
CA ALA A 138 10.71 3.46 -10.87
C ALA A 138 11.80 4.41 -11.43
N ALA A 139 12.26 5.35 -10.61
CA ALA A 139 13.33 6.29 -10.96
C ALA A 139 14.67 5.57 -11.23
N ARG A 140 15.01 4.58 -10.40
CA ARG A 140 16.21 3.72 -10.59
C ARG A 140 16.13 2.91 -11.87
N LEU A 141 14.99 2.28 -12.16
CA LEU A 141 14.78 1.50 -13.40
C LEU A 141 14.90 2.38 -14.64
N THR A 142 14.30 3.58 -14.62
CA THR A 142 14.40 4.57 -15.71
C THR A 142 15.85 4.99 -15.95
N THR A 143 16.60 5.28 -14.88
CA THR A 143 18.01 5.67 -14.96
C THR A 143 18.88 4.56 -15.54
N ARG A 144 18.65 3.31 -15.13
CA ARG A 144 19.38 2.14 -15.65
C ARG A 144 19.11 1.91 -17.14
N SER A 145 17.86 2.06 -17.56
CA SER A 145 17.45 1.91 -18.97
C SER A 145 18.09 2.97 -19.87
N LYS A 146 18.11 4.24 -19.42
CA LYS A 146 18.80 5.35 -20.12
C LYS A 146 20.31 5.10 -20.28
N ARG A 147 20.96 4.57 -19.24
CA ARG A 147 22.40 4.24 -19.31
C ARG A 147 22.68 3.09 -20.29
N SER A 148 21.81 2.08 -20.32
CA SER A 148 21.94 0.95 -21.25
C SER A 148 21.77 1.36 -22.71
N THR A 149 20.82 2.25 -23.00
CA THR A 149 20.61 2.78 -24.37
C THR A 149 21.76 3.68 -24.81
N ALA A 150 22.28 4.55 -23.94
CA ALA A 150 23.46 5.37 -24.26
C ALA A 150 24.72 4.55 -24.56
N ALA A 151 24.92 3.41 -23.86
CA ALA A 151 26.04 2.51 -24.13
C ALA A 151 25.94 1.79 -25.49
N GLN A 152 24.73 1.53 -25.98
CA GLN A 152 24.51 0.93 -27.30
C GLN A 152 24.69 1.93 -28.46
N VAL A 153 24.58 3.23 -28.20
CA VAL A 153 24.75 4.29 -29.21
C VAL A 153 26.22 4.72 -29.38
N VAL A 154 27.15 4.23 -28.56
CA VAL A 154 28.59 4.43 -28.82
C VAL A 154 28.97 3.68 -30.10
N PRO A 155 29.28 4.35 -31.22
CA PRO A 155 29.26 3.71 -32.53
C PRO A 155 30.49 2.84 -32.75
N ALA A 156 30.27 1.74 -33.47
CA ALA A 156 31.26 0.95 -34.19
C ALA A 156 31.97 1.77 -35.31
N ALA A 157 32.50 2.95 -34.99
CA ALA A 157 33.15 3.88 -35.93
C ALA A 157 34.68 3.86 -35.86
N ARG A 158 35.30 2.88 -35.19
CA ARG A 158 36.77 2.76 -35.12
C ARG A 158 37.39 1.58 -35.89
N ALA A 159 36.59 0.77 -36.59
CA ALA A 159 37.10 -0.46 -37.23
C ALA A 159 37.29 -0.40 -38.76
N TYR A 160 37.12 0.77 -39.40
CA TYR A 160 37.31 0.92 -40.87
C TYR A 160 38.39 1.92 -41.27
N ALA A 161 39.43 2.08 -40.45
CA ALA A 161 40.65 2.75 -40.89
C ALA A 161 41.83 1.85 -40.54
N ARG A 162 42.61 1.47 -41.57
CA ARG A 162 43.76 0.54 -41.57
C ARG A 162 43.31 -0.90 -41.89
N HIS A 163 43.58 -1.54 -43.03
CA HIS A 163 44.57 -1.34 -44.09
C HIS A 163 44.11 -2.09 -45.36
N SER A 164 44.30 -1.48 -46.53
CA SER A 164 44.55 -2.15 -47.82
C SER A 164 45.10 -1.08 -48.79
N PRO A 165 45.86 -1.45 -49.83
CA PRO A 165 46.07 -2.79 -50.40
C PRO A 165 47.44 -3.41 -50.09
#